data_AF-A0AAN4QXI1-F1
#
_entry.id   AF-A0AAN4QXI1-F1
#
_cell.length_a   1.000
_cell.length_b   1.000
_cell.length_c   1.000
_cell.angle_alpha   90.00
_cell.angle_beta   90.00
_cell.angle_gamma   90.00
#
_symmetry.space_group_name_H-M   'P 1'
#
loop_
_entity.id
_entity.type
_entity.pdbx_description
1 polymer ?
#
loop_
_entity_poly.entity_id
_entity_poly.type
_entity_poly.pdbx_seq_one_letter_code
_entity_poly.pdbx_strand_id
1 'polypeptide(L)'
;MPASATAAVTEPVKKDSVPEIIAASMVGTAIEFYDNYCYSIAAASYFGAIFFANVTNPALAQIMAFTTFAVSFLARPFGSMLFGHFGDKMGRKKTLVIALLTMGIATFLVGCLPGYE
;
A
#
# COMPACT_ATOMS: atom_id res chain seq x y z
N MET A 1 -40.90 10.85 43.45
CA MET A 1 -39.71 10.15 42.92
C MET A 1 -39.32 10.82 41.60
N PRO A 2 -38.28 11.66 41.52
CA PRO A 2 -37.84 12.20 40.24
C PRO A 2 -36.84 11.23 39.59
N ALA A 3 -37.19 10.67 38.43
CA ALA A 3 -36.27 9.92 37.59
C ALA A 3 -35.27 10.91 36.97
N SER A 4 -34.03 10.88 37.44
CA SER A 4 -32.92 11.66 36.88
C SER A 4 -32.58 11.10 35.49
N ALA A 5 -32.89 11.87 34.45
CA ALA A 5 -32.47 11.56 33.09
C ALA A 5 -30.96 11.79 32.98
N THR A 6 -30.19 10.71 32.86
CA THR A 6 -28.75 10.74 32.60
C THR A 6 -28.54 11.22 31.16
N ALA A 7 -28.22 12.50 30.99
CA ALA A 7 -27.86 13.04 29.69
C ALA A 7 -26.56 12.37 29.21
N ALA A 8 -26.64 11.62 28.11
CA ALA A 8 -25.48 11.04 27.47
C ALA A 8 -24.55 12.17 26.98
N VAL A 9 -23.40 12.32 27.62
CA VAL A 9 -22.34 13.24 27.21
C VAL A 9 -21.84 12.78 25.85
N THR A 10 -22.21 13.51 24.80
CA THR A 10 -21.68 13.28 23.46
C THR A 10 -20.33 13.97 23.40
N GLU A 11 -19.23 13.21 23.55
CA GLU A 11 -17.90 13.79 23.41
C GLU A 11 -17.73 14.40 22.01
N PRO A 12 -17.22 15.64 21.90
CA PRO A 12 -17.01 16.27 20.60
C PRO A 12 -15.93 15.52 19.83
N VAL A 13 -16.29 14.98 18.67
CA VAL A 13 -15.36 14.33 17.74
C VAL A 13 -14.26 15.35 17.37
N LYS A 14 -13.04 15.12 17.87
CA LYS A 14 -11.86 15.94 17.55
C LYS A 14 -11.62 15.87 16.04
N LYS A 15 -11.86 16.98 15.33
CA LYS A 15 -11.51 17.10 13.91
C LYS A 15 -9.98 17.11 13.80
N ASP A 16 -9.43 16.20 13.00
CA ASP A 16 -7.99 16.16 12.74
C ASP A 16 -7.51 17.49 12.16
N SER A 17 -6.39 17.99 12.67
CA SER A 17 -5.81 19.25 12.21
C SER A 17 -5.34 19.11 10.76
N VAL A 18 -5.65 20.09 9.90
CA VAL A 18 -5.16 20.14 8.50
C VAL A 18 -3.65 19.83 8.36
N PRO A 19 -2.74 20.40 9.18
CA PRO A 19 -1.31 20.06 9.09
C PRO A 19 -1.00 18.60 9.44
N GLU A 20 -1.76 17.97 10.33
CA GLU A 20 -1.61 16.55 10.67
C GLU A 20 -2.01 15.67 9.47
N ILE A 21 -3.09 16.03 8.77
CA ILE A 21 -3.54 15.32 7.57
C ILE A 21 -2.50 15.44 6.44
N ILE A 22 -1.92 16.63 6.24
CA ILE A 22 -0.87 16.85 5.24
C ILE A 22 0.37 16.01 5.57
N ALA A 23 0.85 16.06 6.81
CA ALA A 23 2.00 15.29 7.24
C ALA A 23 1.78 13.78 7.09
N ALA A 24 0.61 13.27 7.51
CA ALA A 24 0.25 11.86 7.34
C ALA A 24 0.19 11.45 5.86
N SER A 25 -0.29 12.33 4.98
CA SER A 25 -0.33 12.07 3.54
C SER A 25 1.07 12.02 2.95
N MET A 26 1.96 12.94 3.34
CA MET A 26 3.36 12.94 2.88
C MET A 26 4.11 11.69 3.33
N VAL A 27 3.92 11.27 4.59
CA VAL A 27 4.52 10.03 5.11
C VAL A 27 3.99 8.81 4.37
N GLY A 28 2.68 8.74 4.11
CA GLY A 28 2.09 7.66 3.30
C GLY A 28 2.71 7.58 1.91
N THR A 29 2.81 8.72 1.22
CA THR A 29 3.48 8.81 -0.08
C THR A 29 4.95 8.36 -0.01
N ALA A 30 5.69 8.78 1.03
CA ALA A 30 7.09 8.39 1.20
C ALA A 30 7.24 6.87 1.40
N ILE A 31 6.35 6.25 2.19
CA ILE A 31 6.33 4.79 2.40
C ILE A 31 6.02 4.08 1.08
N GLU A 32 5.04 4.54 0.31
CA GLU A 32 4.76 4.01 -1.03
C GLU A 32 6.01 4.06 -1.93
N PHE A 33 6.69 5.20 -2.01
CA PHE A 33 7.90 5.31 -2.82
C PHE A 33 9.01 4.38 -2.32
N TYR A 34 9.17 4.25 -1.01
CA TYR A 34 10.19 3.40 -0.41
C TYR A 34 10.03 1.93 -0.82
N ASP A 35 8.84 1.37 -0.68
CA ASP A 35 8.56 -0.03 -1.03
C ASP A 35 8.75 -0.32 -2.52
N ASN A 36 8.28 0.58 -3.40
CA ASN A 36 8.52 0.43 -4.84
C ASN A 36 9.99 0.48 -5.20
N TYR A 37 10.76 1.29 -4.47
CA TYR A 37 12.19 1.37 -4.69
C TYR A 37 12.89 0.07 -4.27
N CYS A 38 12.51 -0.51 -3.13
CA CYS A 38 12.96 -1.84 -2.72
C CYS A 38 12.62 -2.90 -3.77
N TYR A 39 11.37 -2.92 -4.29
CA TYR A 39 10.98 -3.84 -5.37
C TYR A 39 11.80 -3.61 -6.64
N SER A 40 12.03 -2.34 -7.03
CA SER A 40 12.81 -2.00 -8.23
C SER A 40 14.25 -2.51 -8.16
N ILE A 41 14.93 -2.30 -7.02
CA ILE A 41 16.29 -2.83 -6.80
C ILE A 41 16.29 -4.35 -6.85
N ALA A 42 15.29 -4.99 -6.22
CA ALA A 42 15.15 -6.44 -6.23
C ALA A 42 14.89 -6.98 -7.63
N ALA A 43 14.05 -6.30 -8.43
CA ALA A 43 13.78 -6.63 -9.82
C ALA A 43 15.03 -6.48 -10.69
N ALA A 44 15.80 -5.41 -10.48
CA ALA A 44 17.02 -5.12 -11.24
C ALA A 44 18.21 -6.00 -10.87
N SER A 45 18.24 -6.62 -9.69
CA SER A 45 19.40 -7.39 -9.22
C SER A 45 19.14 -8.88 -9.07
N TYR A 46 17.92 -9.29 -8.68
CA TYR A 46 17.65 -10.65 -8.21
C TYR A 46 16.47 -11.35 -8.88
N PHE A 47 15.35 -10.67 -9.15
CA PHE A 47 14.12 -11.36 -9.59
C PHE A 47 14.23 -12.02 -10.96
N GLY A 48 14.99 -11.45 -11.91
CA GLY A 48 15.24 -12.11 -13.19
C GLY A 48 15.87 -13.50 -13.02
N ALA A 49 16.84 -13.62 -12.11
CA ALA A 49 17.53 -14.88 -11.86
C ALA A 49 16.74 -15.84 -10.95
N ILE A 50 15.97 -15.34 -9.99
CA ILE A 50 15.28 -16.17 -8.98
C ILE A 50 13.90 -16.65 -9.46
N PHE A 51 13.13 -15.77 -10.12
CA PHE A 51 11.75 -16.08 -10.52
C PHE A 51 11.62 -16.47 -11.99
N PHE A 52 12.59 -16.10 -12.83
CA PHE A 52 12.58 -16.37 -14.26
C PHE A 52 13.81 -17.20 -14.71
N ALA A 53 14.38 -18.01 -13.81
CA ALA A 53 15.52 -18.90 -14.07
C ALA A 53 15.30 -19.85 -15.26
N ASN A 54 14.05 -20.25 -15.51
CA ASN A 54 13.67 -21.14 -16.60
C ASN A 54 13.74 -20.49 -18.00
N VAL A 55 14.01 -19.18 -18.09
CA VAL A 55 14.15 -18.46 -19.35
C VAL A 55 15.58 -18.56 -19.85
N THR A 56 15.78 -19.24 -20.99
CA THR A 56 17.10 -19.49 -21.60
C THR A 56 17.94 -18.23 -21.86
N ASN A 57 17.29 -17.07 -22.04
CA ASN A 57 17.97 -15.79 -22.26
C ASN A 57 17.91 -14.92 -20.99
N PRO A 58 19.05 -14.64 -20.32
CA PRO A 58 19.11 -13.81 -19.12
C PRO A 58 18.53 -12.40 -19.29
N ALA A 59 18.67 -11.81 -20.48
CA ALA A 59 18.11 -10.49 -20.76
C ALA A 59 16.57 -10.52 -20.80
N LEU A 60 15.98 -11.59 -21.35
CA LEU A 60 14.52 -11.76 -21.34
C LEU A 60 13.99 -11.99 -19.93
N ALA A 61 14.69 -12.79 -19.11
CA ALA A 61 14.34 -13.01 -17.71
C ALA A 61 14.24 -11.68 -16.93
N GLN A 62 15.19 -10.78 -17.17
CA GLN A 62 15.20 -9.46 -16.55
C GLN A 62 14.08 -8.54 -17.06
N ILE A 63 13.79 -8.59 -18.36
CA ILE A 63 12.66 -7.84 -18.93
C ILE A 63 11.34 -8.33 -18.30
N MET A 64 11.18 -9.61 -18.03
CA MET A 64 10.00 -10.15 -17.35
C MET A 64 9.89 -9.63 -15.90
N ALA A 65 11.00 -9.58 -15.15
CA ALA A 65 11.04 -8.97 -13.82
C ALA A 65 10.73 -7.46 -13.84
N PHE A 66 11.19 -6.71 -14.84
CA PHE A 66 10.79 -5.31 -15.01
C PHE A 66 9.34 -5.17 -15.47
N THR A 67 8.80 -6.15 -16.19
CA THR A 67 7.40 -6.16 -16.61
C THR A 67 6.49 -6.33 -15.39
N THR A 68 6.82 -7.22 -14.45
CA THR A 68 6.06 -7.30 -13.18
C THR A 68 6.17 -6.03 -12.37
N PHE A 69 7.34 -5.37 -12.36
CA PHE A 69 7.47 -4.04 -11.78
C PHE A 69 6.57 -3.00 -12.49
N ALA A 70 6.50 -3.02 -13.82
CA ALA A 70 5.66 -2.13 -14.61
C ALA A 70 4.15 -2.31 -14.29
N VAL A 71 3.69 -3.53 -14.01
CA VAL A 71 2.30 -3.80 -13.61
C VAL A 71 1.92 -3.04 -12.33
N SER A 72 2.87 -2.82 -11.41
CA SER A 72 2.62 -2.03 -10.19
C SER A 72 2.19 -0.59 -10.48
N PHE A 73 2.65 -0.01 -11.60
CA PHE A 73 2.25 1.34 -12.01
C PHE A 73 0.80 1.40 -12.49
N LEU A 74 0.26 0.30 -13.03
CA LEU A 74 -1.16 0.19 -13.38
C LEU A 74 -2.02 -0.12 -12.14
N ALA A 75 -1.47 -0.86 -11.19
CA ALA A 75 -2.15 -1.14 -9.92
C ALA A 75 -2.43 0.16 -9.13
N ARG A 76 -1.59 1.20 -9.26
CA ARG A 76 -1.79 2.49 -8.57
C ARG A 76 -3.08 3.22 -8.98
N PRO A 77 -3.32 3.56 -10.27
CA PRO A 77 -4.58 4.15 -10.72
C PRO A 77 -5.80 3.30 -10.35
N PHE A 78 -5.65 1.98 -10.43
CA PHE A 78 -6.74 1.07 -10.10
C PHE A 78 -7.06 1.06 -8.59
N GLY A 79 -6.01 0.99 -7.76
CA GLY A 79 -6.10 1.10 -6.32
C GLY A 79 -6.64 2.45 -5.88
N SER A 80 -6.20 3.55 -6.48
CA SER A 80 -6.69 4.89 -6.14
C SER A 80 -8.15 5.12 -6.54
N MET A 81 -8.62 4.49 -7.63
CA MET A 81 -10.04 4.53 -7.99
C MET A 81 -10.90 3.76 -6.98
N LEU A 82 -10.48 2.56 -6.57
CA LEU A 82 -11.17 1.75 -5.56
C LEU A 82 -11.13 2.41 -4.19
N PHE A 83 -9.93 2.61 -3.63
CA PHE A 83 -9.74 3.19 -2.30
C PHE A 83 -10.14 4.66 -2.24
N GLY A 84 -10.13 5.40 -3.35
CA GLY A 84 -10.70 6.74 -3.42
C GLY A 84 -12.21 6.73 -3.21
N HIS A 85 -12.92 5.84 -3.92
CA HIS A 85 -14.37 5.71 -3.75
C HIS A 85 -14.77 5.25 -2.34
N PHE A 86 -14.08 4.24 -1.80
CA PHE A 86 -14.31 3.79 -0.42
C PHE A 86 -13.86 4.85 0.59
N GLY A 87 -12.83 5.63 0.28
CA GLY A 87 -12.32 6.71 1.10
C GLY A 87 -13.30 7.85 1.33
N ASP A 88 -14.03 8.21 0.28
CA ASP A 88 -15.06 9.24 0.35
C ASP A 88 -16.28 8.81 1.18
N LYS A 89 -16.56 7.49 1.27
CA LYS A 89 -17.68 6.94 2.07
C LYS A 89 -17.31 6.51 3.50
N MET A 90 -16.14 5.91 3.71
CA MET A 90 -15.74 5.29 5.00
C MET A 90 -14.83 6.17 5.85
N GLY A 91 -14.35 7.29 5.30
CA GLY A 91 -13.50 8.27 5.98
C GLY A 91 -12.02 8.12 5.66
N ARG A 92 -11.32 9.26 5.54
CA ARG A 92 -9.92 9.36 5.11
C ARG A 92 -8.94 8.58 6.00
N LYS A 93 -9.05 8.69 7.33
CA LYS A 93 -8.13 8.00 8.27
C LYS A 93 -8.19 6.48 8.15
N LYS A 94 -9.40 5.90 8.13
CA LYS A 94 -9.58 4.44 8.03
C LYS A 94 -9.04 3.91 6.70
N THR A 95 -9.29 4.64 5.62
CA THR A 95 -8.85 4.26 4.28
C THR A 95 -7.33 4.31 4.15
N LEU A 96 -6.69 5.31 4.75
CA LEU A 96 -5.23 5.40 4.81
C LEU A 96 -4.63 4.20 5.55
N VAL A 97 -5.19 3.81 6.70
CA VAL A 97 -4.72 2.64 7.46
C VAL A 97 -4.93 1.34 6.66
N ILE A 98 -6.08 1.17 6.02
CA ILE A 98 -6.36 -0.02 5.18
C ILE A 98 -5.38 -0.08 4.00
N ALA A 99 -5.08 1.04 3.35
CA ALA A 99 -4.12 1.11 2.25
C ALA A 99 -2.71 0.71 2.73
N LEU A 100 -2.25 1.28 3.86
CA LEU A 100 -0.94 0.93 4.45
C LEU A 100 -0.86 -0.55 4.86
N LEU A 101 -1.92 -1.11 5.44
CA LEU A 101 -1.96 -2.53 5.79
C LEU A 101 -1.94 -3.43 4.56
N THR A 102 -2.75 -3.11 3.54
CA THR A 102 -2.80 -3.86 2.28
C THR A 102 -1.42 -3.89 1.63
N MET A 103 -0.76 -2.73 1.60
CA MET A 103 0.59 -2.58 1.09
C MET A 103 1.60 -3.43 1.87
N GLY A 104 1.64 -3.31 3.20
CA GLY A 104 2.57 -4.08 4.03
C GLY A 104 2.36 -5.60 3.94
N ILE A 105 1.11 -6.05 3.86
CA ILE A 105 0.79 -7.47 3.66
C ILE A 105 1.29 -7.93 2.29
N ALA A 106 1.08 -7.15 1.23
CA ALA A 106 1.56 -7.49 -0.10
C ALA A 106 3.09 -7.62 -0.14
N THR A 107 3.82 -6.66 0.43
CA THR A 107 5.29 -6.72 0.52
C THR A 107 5.77 -7.91 1.33
N PHE A 108 5.10 -8.21 2.45
CA PHE A 108 5.41 -9.37 3.27
C PHE A 108 5.23 -10.67 2.48
N LEU A 109 4.12 -10.82 1.74
CA LEU A 109 3.87 -11.98 0.88
C LEU A 109 4.92 -12.12 -0.22
N VAL A 110 5.39 -11.01 -0.81
CA VAL A 110 6.50 -11.03 -1.77
C VAL A 110 7.79 -11.52 -1.12
N GLY A 111 8.08 -11.10 0.12
CA GLY A 111 9.23 -11.56 0.89
C GLY A 111 9.15 -13.03 1.31
N CYS A 112 7.93 -13.55 1.54
CA CYS A 112 7.69 -14.96 1.84
C CYS A 112 7.60 -15.85 0.59
N LEU A 113 7.73 -15.28 -0.61
CA LEU A 113 7.63 -16.05 -1.84
C LEU A 113 8.86 -16.97 -1.95
N PRO A 114 8.67 -18.30 -2.03
CA PRO A 114 9.80 -19.20 -2.23
C PRO A 114 10.43 -18.93 -3.60
N GLY A 115 11.77 -18.98 -3.66
CA GLY A 115 12.48 -19.01 -4.93
C GLY A 115 12.12 -20.29 -5.71
N TYR A 116 12.21 -20.24 -7.03
CA TYR A 116 12.18 -21.45 -7.83
C TYR A 116 13.57 -22.10 -7.73
N GLU A 117 13.67 -23.18 -6.96
CA GLU A 117 14.75 -24.17 -7.08
C GLU A 117 14.60 -24.94 -8.39
#